data_AF-A0A6J7I271-F1
#
_entry.id   AF-A0A6J7I271-F1
#
_cell.length_a   1.000
_cell.length_b   1.000
_cell.length_c   1.000
_cell.angle_alpha   90.00
_cell.angle_beta   90.00
_cell.angle_gamma   90.00
#
_symmetry.space_group_name_H-M   'P 1'
#
loop_
_entity.id
_entity.type
_entity.pdbx_description
1 polymer ?
#
loop_
_entity_poly.entity_id
_entity_poly.type
_entity_poly.pdbx_seq_one_letter_code
_entity_poly.pdbx_strand_id
1 'polypeptide(L)'
;MVANLALSPEQQLAKATPEVWGQFTVLDIDRLPDDARARFEALPSSTVLPSYEELSANAHPELSADWVSPVDEGWRRSVLAGQ
;
A
#
# COMPACT_ATOMS: atom_id res chain seq x y z
N MET A 1 13.73 -17.02 2.98
CA MET A 1 13.02 -16.86 1.68
C MET A 1 12.87 -15.38 1.38
N VAL A 2 12.79 -14.97 0.11
CA VAL A 2 12.66 -13.55 -0.29
C VAL A 2 11.43 -12.88 0.34
N ALA A 3 10.34 -13.62 0.56
CA ALA A 3 9.16 -13.10 1.27
C ALA A 3 9.48 -12.57 2.68
N ASN A 4 10.29 -13.29 3.47
CA ASN A 4 10.67 -12.83 4.81
C ASN A 4 11.54 -11.57 4.76
N LEU A 5 12.39 -11.46 3.74
CA LEU A 5 13.18 -10.26 3.52
C LEU A 5 12.25 -9.09 3.16
N ALA A 6 11.31 -9.29 2.24
CA ALA A 6 10.35 -8.26 1.85
C ALA A 6 9.51 -7.77 3.04
N LEU A 7 9.22 -8.64 4.02
CA LEU A 7 8.52 -8.31 5.26
C LEU A 7 9.43 -7.85 6.40
N SER A 8 10.73 -7.63 6.18
CA SER A 8 11.61 -7.12 7.23
C SER A 8 11.32 -5.64 7.54
N PRO A 9 11.54 -5.16 8.78
CA PRO A 9 11.39 -3.76 9.11
C PRO A 9 12.19 -2.82 8.21
N GLU A 10 13.41 -3.21 7.85
CA GLU A 10 14.29 -2.42 6.98
C GLU A 10 13.72 -2.26 5.57
N GLN A 11 13.21 -3.34 4.97
CA GLN A 11 12.64 -3.29 3.62
C GLN A 11 11.30 -2.54 3.62
N GLN A 12 10.48 -2.72 4.67
CA GLN A 12 9.21 -2.02 4.80
C GLN A 12 9.41 -0.52 5.06
N LEU A 13 10.45 -0.13 5.81
CA LEU A 13 10.81 1.26 6.00
C LEU A 13 11.28 1.89 4.68
N ALA A 14 12.18 1.23 3.95
CA ALA A 14 12.63 1.72 2.64
C ALA A 14 11.46 1.86 1.65
N LYS A 15 10.50 0.94 1.67
CA LYS A 15 9.27 1.02 0.87
C LYS A 15 8.38 2.20 1.29
N ALA A 16 8.30 2.50 2.59
CA ALA A 16 7.50 3.59 3.13
C ALA A 16 8.14 4.97 2.97
N THR A 17 9.45 5.05 2.73
CA THR A 17 10.14 6.30 2.42
C THR A 17 9.60 6.93 1.12
N PRO A 18 9.08 8.17 1.14
CA PRO A 18 8.45 8.81 -0.02
C PRO A 18 9.36 8.95 -1.24
N GLU A 19 10.67 9.17 -1.03
CA GLU A 19 11.66 9.30 -2.09
C GLU A 19 11.94 7.98 -2.83
N VAL A 20 11.50 6.86 -2.26
CA VAL A 20 11.69 5.51 -2.83
C VAL A 20 10.40 5.00 -3.45
N TRP A 21 9.35 4.84 -2.63
CA TRP A 21 8.02 4.41 -3.10
C TRP A 21 6.89 5.09 -2.31
N GLY A 22 7.05 5.32 -1.01
CA GLY A 22 6.04 6.00 -0.19
C GLY A 22 4.82 5.14 0.16
N GLN A 23 4.90 3.82 -0.04
CA GLN A 23 3.79 2.92 0.27
C GLN A 23 3.84 2.52 1.75
N PHE A 24 2.77 2.78 2.49
CA PHE A 24 2.61 2.41 3.90
C PHE A 24 3.04 0.96 4.19
N THR A 25 3.63 0.75 5.36
CA THR A 25 4.09 -0.56 5.83
C THR A 25 2.91 -1.50 6.09
N VAL A 26 3.12 -2.80 5.86
CA VAL A 26 2.17 -3.85 6.29
C VAL A 26 2.46 -4.39 7.68
N LEU A 27 3.55 -3.92 8.30
CA LEU A 27 3.93 -4.32 9.65
C LEU A 27 3.09 -3.59 10.67
N ASP A 28 2.73 -4.30 11.73
CA ASP A 28 2.20 -3.72 12.94
C ASP A 28 3.33 -2.99 13.69
N ILE A 29 3.33 -1.66 13.61
CA ILE A 29 4.35 -0.80 14.21
C ILE A 29 4.39 -0.98 15.74
N ASP A 30 3.26 -1.30 16.37
CA ASP A 30 3.16 -1.48 17.81
C ASP A 30 3.85 -2.75 18.32
N ARG A 31 4.21 -3.64 17.41
CA ARG A 31 4.92 -4.90 17.72
C ARG A 31 6.39 -4.86 17.35
N LEU A 32 6.88 -3.75 16.82
CA LEU A 32 8.28 -3.59 16.45
C LEU A 32 9.15 -3.24 17.66
N PRO A 33 10.45 -3.60 17.64
CA PRO A 33 11.45 -3.05 18.54
C PRO A 33 11.48 -1.51 18.50
N ASP A 34 11.83 -0.88 19.63
CA ASP A 34 11.75 0.57 19.81
C ASP A 34 12.56 1.36 18.77
N ASP A 35 13.73 0.85 18.36
CA ASP A 35 14.58 1.48 17.35
C ASP A 35 13.91 1.47 15.97
N ALA A 36 13.26 0.37 15.60
CA ALA A 36 12.53 0.27 14.34
C ALA A 36 11.27 1.14 14.37
N ARG A 37 10.51 1.13 15.47
CA ARG A 37 9.34 1.97 15.67
C ARG A 37 9.68 3.46 15.50
N ALA A 38 10.72 3.93 16.20
CA ALA A 38 11.15 5.33 16.13
C ALA A 38 11.51 5.75 14.69
N ARG A 39 12.07 4.84 13.88
CA ARG A 39 12.37 5.12 12.47
C ARG A 39 11.11 5.28 11.61
N PHE A 40 10.05 4.53 11.89
CA PHE A 40 8.76 4.72 11.20
C PHE A 40 8.08 6.01 11.63
N GLU A 41 8.11 6.36 12.92
CA GLU A 41 7.56 7.63 13.45
C GLU A 41 8.27 8.86 12.90
N ALA A 42 9.55 8.73 12.54
CA ALA A 42 10.34 9.80 11.93
C ALA A 42 10.06 10.00 10.42
N LEU A 43 9.23 9.16 9.79
CA LEU A 43 8.87 9.35 8.39
C LEU A 43 8.06 10.65 8.23
N PRO A 44 8.30 11.43 7.16
CA PRO A 44 7.58 12.68 6.94
C PRO A 44 6.10 12.39 6.63
N SER A 45 5.22 13.13 7.31
CA SER A 45 3.78 13.13 6.99
C SER A 45 3.50 14.05 5.80
N SER A 46 2.60 13.64 4.90
CA SER A 46 2.09 14.51 3.85
C SER A 46 0.98 15.42 4.38
N THR A 47 0.96 16.68 3.96
CA THR A 47 -0.12 17.63 4.30
C THR A 47 -1.35 17.49 3.40
N VAL A 48 -1.24 16.73 2.31
CA VAL A 48 -2.31 16.58 1.30
C VAL A 48 -2.84 15.16 1.19
N LEU A 49 -2.15 14.17 1.78
CA LEU A 49 -2.62 12.79 1.82
C LEU A 49 -3.23 12.50 3.19
N PRO A 50 -4.41 11.84 3.25
CA PRO A 50 -4.96 11.33 4.50
C PRO A 50 -4.03 10.31 5.17
N SER A 51 -4.24 10.07 6.46
CA SER A 51 -3.49 9.06 7.21
C SER A 51 -3.76 7.65 6.70
N TYR A 52 -2.88 6.70 7.06
CA TYR A 52 -3.13 5.28 6.74
C TYR A 52 -4.44 4.78 7.36
N GLU A 53 -4.75 5.19 8.59
CA GLU A 53 -6.00 4.80 9.28
C GLU A 53 -7.23 5.31 8.52
N GLU A 54 -7.18 6.54 8.02
CA GLU A 54 -8.26 7.10 7.20
C GLU A 54 -8.41 6.36 5.86
N LEU A 55 -7.30 6.09 5.17
CA LEU A 55 -7.30 5.40 3.87
C LEU A 55 -7.74 3.93 4.00
N SER A 56 -7.38 3.26 5.10
CA SER A 56 -7.65 1.83 5.30
C SER A 56 -9.05 1.55 5.82
N ALA A 57 -9.73 2.52 6.44
CA ALA A 57 -11.02 2.33 7.09
C ALA A 57 -12.12 1.70 6.19
N ASN A 58 -12.08 1.98 4.88
CA ASN A 58 -13.04 1.45 3.90
C ASN A 58 -12.36 0.67 2.76
N ALA A 59 -11.16 0.14 3.00
CA ALA A 59 -10.47 -0.67 2.02
C ALA A 59 -11.28 -1.95 1.73
N HIS A 60 -11.63 -2.16 0.47
CA HIS A 60 -12.29 -3.37 0.03
C HIS A 60 -11.23 -4.43 -0.33
N PRO A 61 -11.52 -5.73 -0.14
CA PRO A 61 -10.63 -6.78 -0.59
C PRO A 61 -10.44 -6.74 -2.10
N GLU A 62 -9.37 -7.37 -2.56
CA GLU A 62 -9.15 -7.58 -3.99
C GLU A 62 -10.34 -8.32 -4.61
N LEU A 63 -10.72 -7.90 -5.83
CA LEU A 63 -11.81 -8.53 -6.56
C LEU A 63 -11.47 -9.99 -6.86
N SER A 64 -12.49 -10.86 -6.87
CA SER A 64 -12.32 -12.24 -7.36
C SER A 64 -11.75 -12.22 -8.78
N ALA A 65 -10.86 -13.17 -9.09
CA ALA A 65 -10.25 -13.32 -10.41
C ALA A 65 -11.28 -13.42 -11.55
N ASP A 66 -12.48 -13.95 -11.28
CA ASP A 66 -13.58 -14.05 -12.24
C ASP A 66 -14.04 -12.67 -12.76
N TRP A 67 -13.75 -11.58 -12.04
CA TRP A 67 -14.08 -10.21 -12.45
C TRP A 67 -13.08 -9.58 -13.42
N VAL A 68 -11.89 -10.17 -13.59
CA VAL A 68 -10.86 -9.59 -14.47
C VAL A 68 -11.37 -9.47 -15.91
N SER A 69 -11.93 -10.55 -16.48
CA SER A 69 -12.42 -10.53 -17.87
C SER A 69 -13.64 -9.61 -18.06
N PRO A 70 -14.67 -9.62 -17.18
CA PRO A 70 -15.78 -8.66 -17.26
C PRO A 70 -15.35 -7.20 -17.21
N VAL A 71 -14.38 -6.85 -16.35
CA VAL A 71 -13.87 -5.46 -16.24
C VAL A 71 -13.14 -5.05 -17.51
N ASP A 72 -12.28 -5.92 -18.04
CA ASP A 72 -11.54 -5.68 -19.28
C ASP A 72 -12.47 -5.46 -20.49
N GLU A 73 -13.50 -6.31 -20.65
CA GLU A 73 -14.51 -6.14 -21.70
C GLU A 73 -15.36 -4.89 -21.49
N GLY A 74 -15.75 -4.59 -20.24
CA GLY A 74 -16.46 -3.37 -19.89
C GLY A 74 -15.65 -2.12 -20.28
N TRP A 75 -14.36 -2.13 -20.00
CA TRP A 75 -13.43 -1.06 -20.35
C TRP A 75 -13.29 -0.87 -21.86
N ARG A 76 -13.14 -1.97 -22.62
CA ARG A 76 -13.10 -1.93 -24.08
C ARG A 76 -14.35 -1.28 -24.66
N ARG A 77 -15.53 -1.69 -24.20
CA ARG A 77 -16.81 -1.18 -24.71
C ARG A 77 -17.12 0.25 -24.30
N SER A 78 -16.74 0.66 -23.09
CA SER A 78 -17.25 1.90 -22.50
C SER A 78 -16.23 3.04 -22.47
N VAL A 79 -14.94 2.72 -22.60
CA VAL A 79 -13.85 3.70 -22.53
C VAL A 79 -13.03 3.72 -23.81
N LEU A 80 -12.53 2.57 -24.26
CA LEU A 80 -11.66 2.48 -25.45
C LEU A 80 -12.40 2.59 -26.77
N ALA A 81 -13.59 2.00 -26.87
CA ALA A 81 -14.41 2.10 -28.09
C ALA A 81 -14.90 3.52 -28.34
N GLY A 82 -14.74 4.43 -27.37
CA GLY A 82 -15.30 5.77 -27.44
C GLY A 82 -16.82 5.72 -27.50
N GLN A 83 -17.42 6.89 -27.68
CA GLN A 83 -18.86 7.04 -27.88
C GLN A 83 -19.37 6.35 -29.15
#